data_AF-A0A959BYR8-F1
#
_entry.id   AF-A0A959BYR8-F1
#
_cell.length_a   1.000
_cell.length_b   1.000
_cell.length_c   1.000
_cell.angle_alpha   90.00
_cell.angle_beta   90.00
_cell.angle_gamma   90.00
#
_symmetry.space_group_name_H-M   'P 1'
#
loop_
_entity.id
_entity.type
_entity.pdbx_description
1 polymer ?
#
loop_
_entity_poly.entity_id
_entity_poly.type
_entity_poly.pdbx_seq_one_letter_code
_entity_poly.pdbx_strand_id
1 'polypeptide(L)'
;MTRVPKLFSIAFFLFFSLSASAQYTLLSAFGNLAECDTMSRGIFVVWWDNNWDYSDDADRLLDTMLAYRTQCLGELNMQDPPNPQSGYFYNVYLHHGGDIFPDWWGNGQGTDGNGYPYLTLPIGAHNDWGNVAHETFHIFQYNANAPGFSYSGDSQWYIEASANWYAAYRYKDFARAFLEAESLVRLPQVPLWLSYDNFPDDYPQNWQRYVHQYALALLLYYLTEESGLAPTFITDGLYSGTDQLPQQYFYNYLGADVFRAQFMEWAAHMVNHFDFLTPEQVAVLENEWNDYADPADDNEFIGVYENEGSGGWYRPGDDGVTRAWSFNTYKIQNSDSCLYRFELKADPTGSKGDASFFRGMVVVKNASLGTQFYALPMINDQEGLLSVQLSPEDSEIYFIVGSLPEVFEDVAQTFSYEMQITKEAVISDTAEHQKASGVVGRFNVFGQPVREDYEGVQLILYEDGRVERRMNREWYP
;
A
#
# COMPACT_ATOMS: atom_id res chain seq x y z
N MET A 1 9.06 -77.74 46.07
CA MET A 1 7.96 -77.12 45.31
C MET A 1 8.39 -75.71 44.93
N THR A 2 9.10 -75.61 43.82
CA THR A 2 9.70 -74.41 43.24
C THR A 2 8.72 -73.86 42.19
N ARG A 3 8.28 -72.60 42.34
CA ARG A 3 7.49 -71.89 41.32
C ARG A 3 8.30 -70.72 40.78
N VAL A 4 8.60 -70.84 39.49
CA VAL A 4 9.18 -69.84 38.59
C VAL A 4 8.11 -68.82 38.21
N PRO A 5 8.35 -67.50 38.22
CA PRO A 5 7.51 -66.55 37.51
C PRO A 5 8.03 -66.38 36.07
N LYS A 6 7.09 -66.46 35.13
CA LYS A 6 7.28 -66.31 33.68
C LYS A 6 7.66 -64.87 33.33
N LEU A 7 8.76 -64.71 32.60
CA LEU A 7 9.08 -63.51 31.85
C LEU A 7 8.03 -63.30 30.74
N PHE A 8 7.34 -62.17 30.77
CA PHE A 8 6.61 -61.64 29.62
C PHE A 8 7.54 -60.66 28.90
N SER A 9 8.06 -61.05 27.75
CA SER A 9 8.71 -60.14 26.81
C SER A 9 7.63 -59.34 26.09
N ILE A 10 7.53 -58.04 26.37
CA ILE A 10 6.78 -57.09 25.56
C ILE A 10 7.71 -56.66 24.42
N ALA A 11 7.42 -57.11 23.21
CA ALA A 11 8.06 -56.63 21.99
C ALA A 11 7.55 -55.22 21.71
N PHE A 12 8.44 -54.23 21.84
CA PHE A 12 8.19 -52.85 21.45
C PHE A 12 8.32 -52.74 19.93
N PHE A 13 7.21 -52.79 19.20
CA PHE A 13 7.20 -52.42 17.78
C PHE A 13 7.28 -50.88 17.68
N LEU A 14 8.47 -50.38 17.41
CA LEU A 14 8.68 -49.03 16.89
C LEU A 14 8.03 -48.96 15.50
N PHE A 15 6.79 -48.47 15.44
CA PHE A 15 6.23 -47.94 14.21
C PHE A 15 6.97 -46.65 13.89
N PHE A 16 8.01 -46.73 13.05
CA PHE A 16 8.41 -45.59 12.25
C PHE A 16 7.26 -45.34 11.26
N SER A 17 6.42 -44.34 11.54
CA SER A 17 5.59 -43.73 10.51
C SER A 17 6.54 -43.01 9.56
N LEU A 18 7.04 -43.72 8.54
CA LEU A 18 7.43 -43.08 7.30
C LEU A 18 6.17 -42.40 6.79
N SER A 19 6.09 -41.08 6.95
CA SER A 19 5.15 -40.25 6.20
C SER A 19 5.46 -40.51 4.73
N ALA A 20 4.70 -41.39 4.09
CA ALA A 20 4.68 -41.47 2.65
C ALA A 20 4.14 -40.12 2.18
N SER A 21 5.02 -39.26 1.65
CA SER A 21 4.58 -38.07 0.91
C SER A 21 3.61 -38.56 -0.15
N ALA A 22 2.35 -38.12 -0.10
CA ALA A 22 1.40 -38.45 -1.16
C ALA A 22 2.03 -37.98 -2.48
N GLN A 23 2.33 -38.91 -3.37
CA GLN A 23 2.82 -38.57 -4.70
C GLN A 23 1.61 -38.06 -5.47
N TYR A 24 1.59 -36.77 -5.79
CA TYR A 24 0.55 -36.18 -6.62
C TYR A 24 0.57 -36.80 -8.02
N THR A 25 -0.59 -36.80 -8.69
CA THR A 25 -0.74 -37.32 -10.05
C THR A 25 -0.60 -36.18 -11.06
N LEU A 26 0.08 -36.44 -12.18
CA LEU A 26 0.10 -35.51 -13.31
C LEU A 26 -1.30 -35.44 -13.94
N LEU A 27 -1.87 -34.24 -13.96
CA LEU A 27 -3.10 -33.93 -14.67
C LEU A 27 -2.90 -32.57 -15.34
N SER A 28 -2.80 -32.55 -16.66
CA SER A 28 -2.44 -31.37 -17.44
C SER A 28 -3.34 -31.28 -18.66
N ALA A 29 -3.89 -30.10 -18.92
CA ALA A 29 -4.68 -29.85 -20.13
C ALA A 29 -3.81 -29.51 -21.36
N PHE A 30 -2.57 -29.07 -21.13
CA PHE A 30 -1.71 -28.50 -22.18
C PHE A 30 -0.39 -29.25 -22.39
N GLY A 31 0.12 -29.95 -21.36
CA GLY A 31 1.38 -30.68 -21.43
C GLY A 31 1.19 -32.20 -21.47
N ASN A 32 2.08 -32.90 -22.18
CA ASN A 32 2.11 -34.37 -22.21
C ASN A 32 3.54 -34.90 -22.32
N LEU A 33 3.80 -36.10 -21.81
CA LEU A 33 5.16 -36.65 -21.73
C LEU A 33 5.78 -37.08 -23.07
N ALA A 34 5.04 -36.99 -24.19
CA ALA A 34 5.62 -37.24 -25.52
C ALA A 34 6.27 -35.99 -26.10
N GLU A 35 5.74 -34.81 -25.79
CA GLU A 35 6.15 -33.52 -26.35
C GLU A 35 6.77 -32.59 -25.30
N CYS A 36 6.56 -32.86 -24.00
CA CYS A 36 7.12 -32.10 -22.90
C CYS A 36 8.12 -32.91 -22.09
N ASP A 37 9.12 -32.20 -21.58
CA ASP A 37 9.83 -32.58 -20.37
C ASP A 37 9.17 -31.93 -19.15
N THR A 38 9.39 -32.54 -17.98
CA THR A 38 8.81 -32.03 -16.72
C THR A 38 9.74 -32.21 -15.53
N MET A 39 9.60 -31.33 -14.56
CA MET A 39 10.20 -31.47 -13.24
C MET A 39 9.16 -31.15 -12.17
N SER A 40 9.16 -31.89 -11.05
CA SER A 40 8.20 -31.68 -9.96
C SER A 40 8.88 -31.57 -8.62
N ARG A 41 8.38 -30.66 -7.77
CA ARG A 41 8.81 -30.53 -6.36
C ARG A 41 7.66 -30.01 -5.50
N GLY A 42 7.46 -30.63 -4.34
CA GLY A 42 6.32 -30.33 -3.46
C GLY A 42 4.99 -30.50 -4.19
N ILE A 43 4.20 -29.42 -4.29
CA ILE A 43 2.90 -29.44 -4.99
C ILE A 43 2.99 -29.07 -6.46
N PHE A 44 4.15 -28.63 -6.95
CA PHE A 44 4.30 -28.05 -8.28
C PHE A 44 4.85 -29.06 -9.28
N VAL A 45 4.42 -28.93 -10.54
CA VAL A 45 5.08 -29.52 -11.71
C VAL A 45 5.30 -28.43 -12.76
N VAL A 46 6.53 -28.31 -13.24
CA VAL A 46 6.90 -27.43 -14.34
C VAL A 46 6.96 -28.25 -15.62
N TRP A 47 6.32 -27.74 -16.68
CA TRP A 47 6.30 -28.32 -18.02
C TRP A 47 6.99 -27.38 -19.00
N TRP A 48 7.75 -27.95 -19.94
CA TRP A 48 8.30 -27.24 -21.09
C TRP A 48 8.38 -28.16 -22.30
N ASP A 49 8.41 -27.60 -23.50
CA ASP A 49 8.59 -28.34 -24.74
C ASP A 49 9.98 -29.00 -24.80
N ASN A 50 10.03 -30.30 -25.09
CA ASN A 50 11.26 -31.09 -25.07
C ASN A 50 12.24 -30.81 -26.23
N ASN A 51 11.91 -29.90 -27.15
CA ASN A 51 12.85 -29.34 -28.11
C ASN A 51 13.85 -28.36 -27.48
N TRP A 52 13.59 -27.89 -26.25
CA TRP A 52 14.46 -26.99 -25.50
C TRP A 52 14.74 -27.55 -24.10
N ASP A 53 15.96 -27.35 -23.62
CA ASP A 53 16.35 -27.79 -22.28
C ASP A 53 16.21 -26.63 -21.28
N TYR A 54 15.14 -26.67 -20.49
CA TYR A 54 14.88 -25.77 -19.38
C TYR A 54 15.04 -26.44 -18.02
N SER A 55 15.77 -27.57 -17.94
CA SER A 55 15.88 -28.33 -16.69
C SER A 55 16.49 -27.54 -15.54
N ASP A 56 17.56 -26.78 -15.78
CA ASP A 56 18.20 -25.91 -14.77
C ASP A 56 17.31 -24.71 -14.36
N ASP A 57 16.50 -24.19 -15.28
CA ASP A 57 15.55 -23.11 -15.00
C ASP A 57 14.37 -23.62 -14.17
N ALA A 58 13.80 -24.76 -14.55
CA ALA A 58 12.74 -25.44 -13.80
C ALA A 58 13.18 -25.82 -12.38
N ASP A 59 14.42 -26.28 -12.21
CA ASP A 59 14.98 -26.64 -10.91
C ASP A 59 15.01 -25.44 -9.96
N ARG A 60 15.52 -24.29 -10.43
CA ARG A 60 15.58 -23.04 -9.67
C ARG A 60 14.21 -22.46 -9.40
N LEU A 61 13.33 -22.49 -10.39
CA LEU A 61 11.95 -22.02 -10.26
C LEU A 61 11.21 -22.81 -9.17
N LEU A 62 11.30 -24.14 -9.19
CA LEU A 62 10.66 -25.00 -8.20
C LEU A 62 11.14 -24.75 -6.77
N ASP A 63 12.45 -24.58 -6.56
CA ASP A 63 12.99 -24.21 -5.24
C ASP A 63 12.46 -22.86 -4.77
N THR A 64 12.43 -21.88 -5.67
CA THR A 64 11.93 -20.54 -5.39
C THR A 64 10.44 -20.54 -5.03
N MET A 65 9.59 -21.18 -5.85
CA MET A 65 8.15 -21.28 -5.60
C MET A 65 7.83 -22.03 -4.30
N LEU A 66 8.63 -23.03 -3.90
CA LEU A 66 8.46 -23.71 -2.63
C LEU A 66 8.84 -22.86 -1.42
N ALA A 67 9.85 -21.99 -1.57
CA ALA A 67 10.16 -21.00 -0.54
C ALA A 67 8.99 -20.04 -0.35
N TYR A 68 8.41 -19.52 -1.44
CA TYR A 68 7.24 -18.64 -1.38
C TYR A 68 6.02 -19.35 -0.79
N ARG A 69 5.74 -20.60 -1.21
CA ARG A 69 4.68 -21.42 -0.60
C ARG A 69 4.86 -21.56 0.91
N THR A 70 6.07 -21.84 1.35
CA THR A 70 6.37 -22.00 2.78
C THR A 70 6.02 -20.73 3.55
N GLN A 71 6.32 -19.56 2.99
CA GLN A 71 5.94 -18.29 3.58
C GLN A 71 4.43 -18.03 3.52
N CYS A 72 3.80 -18.21 2.36
CA CYS A 72 2.36 -17.98 2.19
C CYS A 72 1.53 -18.80 3.18
N LEU A 73 1.86 -20.09 3.34
CA LEU A 73 1.13 -20.96 4.26
C LEU A 73 1.57 -20.80 5.72
N GLY A 74 2.87 -20.58 5.95
CA GLY A 74 3.45 -20.59 7.30
C GLY A 74 3.41 -19.26 8.03
N GLU A 75 3.46 -18.15 7.29
CA GLU A 75 3.57 -16.79 7.84
C GLU A 75 2.39 -15.90 7.46
N LEU A 76 1.73 -16.17 6.33
CA LEU A 76 0.62 -15.35 5.82
C LEU A 76 -0.75 -16.01 5.95
N ASN A 77 -0.87 -17.13 6.68
CA ASN A 77 -2.14 -17.86 6.90
C ASN A 77 -2.93 -18.21 5.63
N MET A 78 -2.27 -18.30 4.47
CA MET A 78 -2.93 -18.64 3.21
C MET A 78 -3.13 -20.15 3.08
N GLN A 79 -3.82 -20.57 2.02
CA GLN A 79 -4.15 -21.97 1.76
C GLN A 79 -3.64 -22.40 0.39
N ASP A 80 -3.30 -23.68 0.25
CA ASP A 80 -2.98 -24.26 -1.05
C ASP A 80 -4.16 -24.13 -2.04
N PRO A 81 -3.88 -24.11 -3.35
CA PRO A 81 -4.91 -24.20 -4.40
C PRO A 81 -5.66 -25.56 -4.34
N PRO A 82 -6.73 -25.78 -5.13
CA PRO A 82 -7.53 -27.01 -5.03
C PRO A 82 -6.83 -28.26 -5.59
N ASN A 83 -5.78 -28.12 -6.41
CA ASN A 83 -5.08 -29.24 -7.06
C ASN A 83 -4.53 -30.25 -6.03
N PRO A 84 -3.73 -29.83 -5.03
CA PRO A 84 -3.11 -30.77 -4.10
C PRO A 84 -4.13 -31.48 -3.21
N GLN A 85 -5.22 -30.80 -2.82
CA GLN A 85 -6.32 -31.41 -2.08
C GLN A 85 -7.00 -32.54 -2.90
N SER A 86 -7.03 -32.39 -4.22
CA SER A 86 -7.59 -33.37 -5.15
C SER A 86 -6.58 -34.44 -5.60
N GLY A 87 -5.34 -34.39 -5.08
CA GLY A 87 -4.29 -35.36 -5.39
C GLY A 87 -3.53 -35.06 -6.68
N TYR A 88 -3.61 -33.85 -7.22
CA TYR A 88 -2.93 -33.43 -8.45
C TYR A 88 -1.86 -32.38 -8.19
N PHE A 89 -0.85 -32.32 -9.06
CA PHE A 89 0.10 -31.22 -9.05
C PHE A 89 -0.55 -29.91 -9.53
N TYR A 90 -0.02 -28.79 -9.07
CA TYR A 90 -0.23 -27.48 -9.67
C TYR A 90 0.67 -27.34 -10.89
N ASN A 91 0.08 -27.08 -12.06
CA ASN A 91 0.83 -27.00 -13.31
C ASN A 91 1.41 -25.60 -13.52
N VAL A 92 2.69 -25.55 -13.86
CA VAL A 92 3.41 -24.36 -14.31
C VAL A 92 3.94 -24.64 -15.70
N TYR A 93 3.65 -23.78 -16.67
CA TYR A 93 4.10 -23.96 -18.06
C TYR A 93 5.12 -22.87 -18.42
N LEU A 94 6.32 -23.27 -18.80
CA LEU A 94 7.33 -22.37 -19.38
C LEU A 94 7.11 -22.30 -20.88
N HIS A 95 6.86 -21.10 -21.41
CA HIS A 95 6.49 -20.96 -22.82
C HIS A 95 7.19 -19.81 -23.56
N HIS A 96 7.31 -19.94 -24.87
CA HIS A 96 7.74 -18.88 -25.78
C HIS A 96 7.18 -19.11 -27.19
N GLY A 97 7.21 -18.07 -28.03
CA GLY A 97 6.78 -18.20 -29.42
C GLY A 97 7.51 -19.33 -30.15
N GLY A 98 6.74 -20.23 -30.77
CA GLY A 98 7.25 -21.35 -31.56
C GLY A 98 7.41 -22.67 -30.81
N ASP A 99 7.02 -22.76 -29.54
CA ASP A 99 6.88 -24.02 -28.82
C ASP A 99 5.52 -24.71 -29.09
N ILE A 100 5.26 -25.82 -28.40
CA ILE A 100 3.98 -26.56 -28.49
C ILE A 100 2.82 -25.90 -27.73
N PHE A 101 3.08 -24.87 -26.93
CA PHE A 101 2.06 -24.22 -26.12
C PHE A 101 1.31 -23.15 -26.93
N PRO A 102 0.12 -22.71 -26.47
CA PRO A 102 -0.66 -21.72 -27.20
C PRO A 102 0.05 -20.36 -27.35
N ASP A 103 0.21 -19.91 -28.59
CA ASP A 103 0.86 -18.61 -28.94
C ASP A 103 0.19 -17.37 -28.30
N TRP A 104 -1.05 -17.49 -27.83
CA TRP A 104 -1.78 -16.38 -27.19
C TRP A 104 -1.52 -16.29 -25.68
N TRP A 105 -0.74 -17.21 -25.10
CA TRP A 105 -0.39 -17.17 -23.69
C TRP A 105 0.43 -15.93 -23.31
N GLY A 106 0.09 -15.37 -22.16
CA GLY A 106 0.85 -14.31 -21.50
C GLY A 106 1.56 -14.84 -20.25
N ASN A 107 1.92 -13.91 -19.38
CA ASN A 107 2.32 -14.19 -18.00
C ASN A 107 1.07 -14.11 -17.12
N GLY A 108 0.78 -15.13 -16.33
CA GLY A 108 -0.41 -15.10 -15.47
C GLY A 108 -1.00 -16.45 -15.10
N GLN A 109 -2.10 -16.38 -14.36
CA GLN A 109 -2.91 -17.53 -13.98
C GLN A 109 -3.99 -17.86 -15.03
N GLY A 110 -4.39 -19.13 -15.08
CA GLY A 110 -5.60 -19.56 -15.77
C GLY A 110 -6.29 -20.71 -15.06
N THR A 111 -7.51 -21.03 -15.48
CA THR A 111 -8.24 -22.23 -15.03
C THR A 111 -8.40 -23.17 -16.23
N ASP A 112 -7.93 -24.40 -16.09
CA ASP A 112 -7.93 -25.38 -17.18
C ASP A 112 -9.31 -26.01 -17.40
N GLY A 113 -9.43 -26.84 -18.45
CA GLY A 113 -10.66 -27.58 -18.75
C GLY A 113 -11.05 -28.63 -17.69
N ASN A 114 -10.17 -28.93 -16.73
CA ASN A 114 -10.45 -29.82 -15.60
C ASN A 114 -10.95 -29.04 -14.37
N GLY A 115 -11.02 -27.71 -14.45
CA GLY A 115 -11.44 -26.83 -13.35
C GLY A 115 -10.34 -26.51 -12.35
N TYR A 116 -9.07 -26.78 -12.67
CA TYR A 116 -7.94 -26.49 -11.79
C TYR A 116 -7.14 -25.27 -12.28
N PRO A 117 -6.62 -24.45 -11.34
CA PRO A 117 -5.69 -23.40 -11.69
C PRO A 117 -4.36 -23.93 -12.21
N TYR A 118 -3.74 -23.10 -13.04
CA TYR A 118 -2.38 -23.25 -13.56
C TYR A 118 -1.72 -21.88 -13.75
N LEU A 119 -0.39 -21.88 -13.83
CA LEU A 119 0.43 -20.70 -14.10
C LEU A 119 1.14 -20.86 -15.45
N THR A 120 1.16 -19.81 -16.27
CA THR A 120 1.98 -19.70 -17.47
C THR A 120 3.05 -18.62 -17.29
N LEU A 121 4.30 -18.96 -17.55
CA LEU A 121 5.43 -18.05 -17.46
C LEU A 121 6.18 -18.00 -18.80
N PRO A 122 6.21 -16.85 -19.47
CA PRO A 122 7.06 -16.66 -20.64
C PRO A 122 8.55 -16.88 -20.32
N ILE A 123 9.32 -17.34 -21.31
CA ILE A 123 10.78 -17.37 -21.21
C ILE A 123 11.32 -15.95 -20.98
N GLY A 124 12.08 -15.77 -19.90
CA GLY A 124 12.47 -14.46 -19.37
C GLY A 124 11.76 -14.15 -18.05
N ALA A 125 10.43 -14.15 -18.05
CA ALA A 125 9.61 -13.83 -16.87
C ALA A 125 9.74 -14.86 -15.73
N HIS A 126 9.98 -16.13 -16.07
CA HIS A 126 10.23 -17.19 -15.07
C HIS A 126 11.55 -17.03 -14.29
N ASN A 127 12.45 -16.15 -14.74
CA ASN A 127 13.72 -15.84 -14.09
C ASN A 127 13.74 -14.42 -13.48
N ASP A 128 12.64 -13.66 -13.62
CA ASP A 128 12.41 -12.43 -12.87
C ASP A 128 11.73 -12.79 -11.55
N TRP A 129 12.49 -12.79 -10.46
CA TRP A 129 11.99 -13.27 -9.17
C TRP A 129 10.93 -12.35 -8.54
N GLY A 130 10.88 -11.07 -8.91
CA GLY A 130 9.78 -10.19 -8.53
C GLY A 130 8.48 -10.65 -9.18
N ASN A 131 8.54 -10.90 -10.49
CA ASN A 131 7.43 -11.47 -11.25
C ASN A 131 6.99 -12.85 -10.73
N VAL A 132 7.94 -13.76 -10.49
CA VAL A 132 7.63 -15.10 -9.97
C VAL A 132 7.00 -15.01 -8.57
N ALA A 133 7.42 -14.07 -7.71
CA ALA A 133 6.78 -13.87 -6.41
C ALA A 133 5.33 -13.40 -6.56
N HIS A 134 5.08 -12.41 -7.41
CA HIS A 134 3.73 -11.92 -7.75
C HIS A 134 2.84 -13.06 -8.24
N GLU A 135 3.27 -13.79 -9.27
CA GLU A 135 2.48 -14.88 -9.86
C GLU A 135 2.30 -16.07 -8.92
N THR A 136 3.29 -16.37 -8.09
CA THR A 136 3.17 -17.45 -7.10
C THR A 136 2.19 -17.07 -6.00
N PHE A 137 2.05 -15.78 -5.65
CA PHE A 137 1.08 -15.33 -4.67
C PHE A 137 -0.36 -15.58 -5.12
N HIS A 138 -0.66 -15.34 -6.40
CA HIS A 138 -1.98 -15.61 -6.97
C HIS A 138 -2.41 -17.08 -6.84
N ILE A 139 -1.47 -18.02 -6.88
CA ILE A 139 -1.73 -19.45 -6.63
C ILE A 139 -2.44 -19.65 -5.29
N PHE A 140 -2.01 -18.91 -4.26
CA PHE A 140 -2.54 -18.97 -2.91
C PHE A 140 -3.69 -18.00 -2.68
N GLN A 141 -4.06 -17.17 -3.65
CA GLN A 141 -5.33 -16.43 -3.61
C GLN A 141 -6.48 -17.23 -4.24
N TYR A 142 -6.19 -18.26 -5.03
CA TYR A 142 -7.22 -18.97 -5.80
C TYR A 142 -8.36 -19.55 -4.95
N ASN A 143 -8.04 -20.04 -3.75
CA ASN A 143 -9.03 -20.59 -2.82
C ASN A 143 -9.58 -19.55 -1.83
N ALA A 144 -9.28 -18.26 -2.02
CA ALA A 144 -9.92 -17.19 -1.26
C ALA A 144 -11.45 -17.34 -1.35
N ASN A 145 -12.11 -17.27 -0.20
CA ASN A 145 -13.51 -17.65 -0.05
C ASN A 145 -14.39 -16.52 0.48
N ALA A 146 -13.79 -15.36 0.78
CA ALA A 146 -14.52 -14.17 1.21
C ALA A 146 -15.16 -13.47 0.01
N PRO A 147 -16.49 -13.37 -0.08
CA PRO A 147 -17.16 -12.69 -1.18
C PRO A 147 -16.72 -11.24 -1.37
N GLY A 148 -16.42 -10.54 -0.26
CA GLY A 148 -15.95 -9.15 -0.30
C GLY A 148 -14.55 -8.97 -0.90
N PHE A 149 -13.80 -10.05 -1.13
CA PHE A 149 -12.45 -10.02 -1.72
C PHE A 149 -12.42 -10.66 -3.11
N SER A 150 -13.55 -10.67 -3.83
CA SER A 150 -13.63 -11.22 -5.18
C SER A 150 -12.78 -10.45 -6.18
N TYR A 151 -12.29 -11.11 -7.23
CA TYR A 151 -11.64 -10.43 -8.36
C TYR A 151 -12.69 -9.83 -9.31
N SER A 152 -13.50 -8.91 -8.80
CA SER A 152 -14.53 -8.19 -9.55
C SER A 152 -14.97 -6.92 -8.83
N GLY A 153 -15.53 -5.96 -9.58
CA GLY A 153 -16.10 -4.74 -9.02
C GLY A 153 -15.15 -3.98 -8.08
N ASP A 154 -15.68 -3.45 -6.98
CA ASP A 154 -14.94 -2.60 -6.03
C ASP A 154 -13.86 -3.31 -5.19
N SER A 155 -13.74 -4.64 -5.31
CA SER A 155 -12.67 -5.43 -4.67
C SER A 155 -11.58 -5.88 -5.64
N GLN A 156 -11.75 -5.68 -6.96
CA GLN A 156 -10.83 -6.18 -7.98
C GLN A 156 -9.40 -5.66 -7.81
N TRP A 157 -9.25 -4.37 -7.46
CA TRP A 157 -7.95 -3.71 -7.24
C TRP A 157 -7.03 -4.53 -6.31
N TYR A 158 -7.64 -5.19 -5.32
CA TYR A 158 -6.93 -5.80 -4.22
C TYR A 158 -6.13 -7.04 -4.61
N ILE A 159 -6.59 -7.80 -5.60
CA ILE A 159 -5.97 -9.06 -5.99
C ILE A 159 -4.58 -8.80 -6.59
N GLU A 160 -4.50 -7.88 -7.54
CA GLU A 160 -3.24 -7.46 -8.17
C GLU A 160 -2.36 -6.67 -7.19
N ALA A 161 -2.95 -5.73 -6.45
CA ALA A 161 -2.20 -4.91 -5.49
C ALA A 161 -1.56 -5.75 -4.39
N SER A 162 -2.24 -6.78 -3.88
CA SER A 162 -1.68 -7.66 -2.86
C SER A 162 -0.62 -8.64 -3.42
N ALA A 163 -0.72 -9.04 -4.69
CA ALA A 163 0.35 -9.80 -5.34
C ALA A 163 1.61 -8.95 -5.58
N ASN A 164 1.45 -7.71 -6.04
CA ASN A 164 2.53 -6.72 -6.13
C ASN A 164 3.13 -6.41 -4.76
N TRP A 165 2.31 -6.24 -3.73
CA TRP A 165 2.78 -6.09 -2.36
C TRP A 165 3.64 -7.27 -1.92
N TYR A 166 3.21 -8.51 -2.19
CA TYR A 166 4.00 -9.68 -1.84
C TYR A 166 5.35 -9.71 -2.55
N ALA A 167 5.38 -9.37 -3.86
CA ALA A 167 6.64 -9.25 -4.60
C ALA A 167 7.55 -8.18 -3.99
N ALA A 168 7.03 -7.00 -3.65
CA ALA A 168 7.78 -5.94 -2.99
C ALA A 168 8.24 -6.35 -1.57
N TYR A 169 7.40 -7.04 -0.81
CA TYR A 169 7.73 -7.58 0.51
C TYR A 169 8.90 -8.58 0.44
N ARG A 170 8.96 -9.40 -0.62
CA ARG A 170 10.08 -10.32 -0.88
C ARG A 170 11.34 -9.62 -1.37
N TYR A 171 11.18 -8.57 -2.17
CA TYR A 171 12.25 -7.92 -2.93
C TYR A 171 12.26 -6.40 -2.68
N LYS A 172 12.19 -6.01 -1.41
CA LYS A 172 11.99 -4.59 -1.02
C LYS A 172 13.08 -3.64 -1.48
N ASP A 173 14.29 -4.15 -1.69
CA ASP A 173 15.44 -3.34 -2.16
C ASP A 173 15.52 -3.31 -3.69
N PHE A 174 14.58 -3.95 -4.41
CA PHE A 174 14.56 -3.92 -5.86
C PHE A 174 14.06 -2.56 -6.36
N ALA A 175 14.81 -1.96 -7.28
CA ALA A 175 14.53 -0.63 -7.80
C ALA A 175 13.14 -0.51 -8.45
N ARG A 176 12.61 -1.61 -9.00
CA ARG A 176 11.30 -1.67 -9.66
C ARG A 176 10.20 -2.28 -8.78
N ALA A 177 10.38 -2.35 -7.45
CA ALA A 177 9.41 -2.99 -6.55
C ALA A 177 8.04 -2.29 -6.50
N PHE A 178 8.00 -0.98 -6.80
CA PHE A 178 6.80 -0.15 -6.69
C PHE A 178 6.52 0.65 -7.95
N LEU A 179 6.76 0.05 -9.13
CA LEU A 179 6.39 0.70 -10.40
C LEU A 179 4.96 1.27 -10.30
N GLU A 180 4.72 2.32 -11.07
CA GLU A 180 3.44 3.00 -11.21
C GLU A 180 3.03 3.86 -9.99
N ALA A 181 3.76 3.78 -8.88
CA ALA A 181 3.48 4.54 -7.65
C ALA A 181 3.48 6.07 -7.81
N GLU A 182 4.19 6.61 -8.80
CA GLU A 182 4.14 8.04 -9.11
C GLU A 182 2.69 8.50 -9.43
N SER A 183 1.85 7.61 -9.99
CA SER A 183 0.44 7.91 -10.26
C SER A 183 -0.37 8.26 -9.01
N LEU A 184 0.05 7.82 -7.81
CA LEU A 184 -0.66 8.06 -6.55
C LEU A 184 -0.49 9.50 -6.04
N VAL A 185 0.61 10.17 -6.39
CA VAL A 185 0.86 11.58 -6.02
C VAL A 185 0.50 12.53 -7.14
N ARG A 186 0.52 12.07 -8.40
CA ARG A 186 0.16 12.87 -9.59
C ARG A 186 -1.33 12.91 -9.86
N LEU A 187 -2.09 11.93 -9.40
CA LEU A 187 -3.55 11.87 -9.53
C LEU A 187 -4.25 11.73 -8.16
N PRO A 188 -3.85 12.46 -7.12
CA PRO A 188 -4.24 12.14 -5.75
C PRO A 188 -5.73 12.37 -5.49
N GLN A 189 -6.40 13.15 -6.35
CA GLN A 189 -7.81 13.50 -6.23
C GLN A 189 -8.76 12.33 -6.58
N VAL A 190 -8.28 11.32 -7.32
CA VAL A 190 -9.10 10.15 -7.68
C VAL A 190 -9.37 9.24 -6.49
N PRO A 191 -10.47 8.48 -6.51
CA PRO A 191 -10.72 7.48 -5.48
C PRO A 191 -9.57 6.48 -5.46
N LEU A 192 -9.06 6.18 -4.28
CA LEU A 192 -7.92 5.27 -4.16
C LEU A 192 -8.23 3.86 -4.67
N TRP A 193 -9.43 3.35 -4.40
CA TRP A 193 -9.82 1.96 -4.71
C TRP A 193 -10.41 1.80 -6.12
N LEU A 194 -9.74 2.36 -7.13
CA LEU A 194 -10.13 2.21 -8.53
C LEU A 194 -9.56 0.93 -9.15
N SER A 195 -10.33 0.33 -10.06
CA SER A 195 -10.02 -0.90 -10.80
C SER A 195 -10.76 -0.92 -12.14
N TYR A 196 -10.38 -1.84 -13.03
CA TYR A 196 -10.97 -1.94 -14.37
C TYR A 196 -12.49 -2.08 -14.35
N ASP A 197 -13.04 -2.81 -13.38
CA ASP A 197 -14.47 -3.10 -13.29
C ASP A 197 -15.31 -1.95 -12.73
N ASN A 198 -14.69 -0.99 -12.02
CA ASN A 198 -15.41 0.11 -11.37
C ASN A 198 -15.03 1.50 -11.90
N PHE A 199 -14.26 1.61 -12.98
CA PHE A 199 -14.00 2.91 -13.59
C PHE A 199 -15.31 3.62 -13.99
N PRO A 200 -15.45 4.92 -13.69
CA PRO A 200 -16.52 5.73 -14.25
C PRO A 200 -16.52 5.71 -15.79
N ASP A 201 -17.71 5.83 -16.41
CA ASP A 201 -17.86 5.85 -17.88
C ASP A 201 -17.05 6.98 -18.56
N ASP A 202 -16.83 8.09 -17.83
CA ASP A 202 -16.08 9.26 -18.26
C ASP A 202 -14.61 9.24 -17.81
N TYR A 203 -14.15 8.14 -17.22
CA TYR A 203 -12.78 8.03 -16.72
C TYR A 203 -11.77 8.08 -17.87
N PRO A 204 -10.74 8.97 -17.81
CA PRO A 204 -9.78 9.10 -18.89
C PRO A 204 -9.04 7.78 -19.18
N GLN A 205 -8.92 7.45 -20.47
CA GLN A 205 -8.31 6.20 -20.94
C GLN A 205 -6.84 6.46 -21.30
N ASN A 206 -5.97 6.59 -20.30
CA ASN A 206 -4.53 6.76 -20.45
C ASN A 206 -3.75 5.85 -19.49
N TRP A 207 -2.43 5.72 -19.69
CA TRP A 207 -1.60 4.78 -18.94
C TRP A 207 -1.70 4.99 -17.42
N GLN A 208 -1.50 6.24 -16.95
CA GLN A 208 -1.45 6.54 -15.52
C GLN A 208 -2.76 6.25 -14.78
N ARG A 209 -3.89 6.28 -15.50
CA ARG A 209 -5.22 6.00 -14.97
C ARG A 209 -5.48 4.50 -14.79
N TYR A 210 -4.95 3.67 -15.68
CA TYR A 210 -5.08 2.21 -15.61
C TYR A 210 -4.15 1.59 -14.58
N VAL A 211 -2.92 2.09 -14.49
CA VAL A 211 -1.91 1.53 -13.59
C VAL A 211 -2.12 1.86 -12.11
N HIS A 212 -2.98 2.84 -11.82
CA HIS A 212 -3.30 3.29 -10.47
C HIS A 212 -3.64 2.13 -9.51
N GLN A 213 -4.36 1.11 -9.98
CA GLN A 213 -4.74 -0.04 -9.14
C GLN A 213 -3.53 -0.89 -8.70
N TYR A 214 -2.52 -1.05 -9.56
CA TYR A 214 -1.31 -1.82 -9.27
C TYR A 214 -0.40 -1.08 -8.30
N ALA A 215 -0.37 0.25 -8.41
CA ALA A 215 0.36 1.14 -7.52
C ALA A 215 -0.10 1.03 -6.05
N LEU A 216 -1.34 0.58 -5.79
CA LEU A 216 -1.88 0.41 -4.44
C LEU A 216 -1.12 -0.60 -3.58
N ALA A 217 -0.26 -1.42 -4.19
CA ALA A 217 0.74 -2.23 -3.47
C ALA A 217 1.58 -1.38 -2.51
N LEU A 218 1.86 -0.11 -2.86
CA LEU A 218 2.63 0.81 -2.02
C LEU A 218 1.89 1.17 -0.73
N LEU A 219 0.56 1.32 -0.76
CA LEU A 219 -0.23 1.52 0.46
C LEU A 219 -0.13 0.28 1.34
N LEU A 220 -0.33 -0.92 0.77
CA LEU A 220 -0.24 -2.17 1.53
C LEU A 220 1.15 -2.34 2.16
N TYR A 221 2.21 -1.98 1.43
CA TYR A 221 3.58 -2.01 1.91
C TYR A 221 3.80 -1.02 3.04
N TYR A 222 3.35 0.22 2.89
CA TYR A 222 3.44 1.24 3.94
C TYR A 222 2.74 0.78 5.22
N LEU A 223 1.55 0.19 5.10
CA LEU A 223 0.80 -0.32 6.24
C LEU A 223 1.55 -1.45 6.98
N THR A 224 2.22 -2.35 6.26
CA THR A 224 2.94 -3.46 6.89
C THR A 224 4.34 -3.10 7.38
N GLU A 225 5.14 -2.44 6.54
CA GLU A 225 6.56 -2.22 6.80
C GLU A 225 6.86 -0.91 7.53
N GLU A 226 6.07 0.15 7.28
CA GLU A 226 6.30 1.47 7.90
C GLU A 226 5.37 1.71 9.11
N SER A 227 4.10 1.30 9.01
CA SER A 227 3.11 1.43 10.08
C SER A 227 3.13 0.24 11.06
N GLY A 228 3.87 -0.82 10.76
CA GLY A 228 4.10 -1.96 11.64
C GLY A 228 2.91 -2.92 11.78
N LEU A 229 1.96 -2.93 10.84
CA LEU A 229 0.92 -3.95 10.80
C LEU A 229 1.52 -5.31 10.41
N ALA A 230 1.03 -6.39 11.02
CA ALA A 230 1.48 -7.74 10.67
C ALA A 230 1.15 -8.04 9.19
N PRO A 231 2.02 -8.73 8.42
CA PRO A 231 1.74 -9.10 7.04
C PRO A 231 0.43 -9.89 6.85
N THR A 232 -0.02 -10.64 7.87
CA THR A 232 -1.31 -11.35 7.84
C THR A 232 -2.51 -10.42 7.74
N PHE A 233 -2.36 -9.13 8.10
CA PHE A 233 -3.39 -8.11 7.90
C PHE A 233 -3.86 -8.04 6.44
N ILE A 234 -2.96 -8.28 5.49
CA ILE A 234 -3.25 -8.32 4.05
C ILE A 234 -4.01 -9.61 3.70
N THR A 235 -3.59 -10.75 4.23
CA THR A 235 -4.09 -12.04 3.73
C THR A 235 -5.28 -12.63 4.49
N ASP A 236 -5.48 -12.27 5.77
CA ASP A 236 -6.53 -12.86 6.61
C ASP A 236 -7.93 -12.58 6.06
N GLY A 237 -8.13 -11.42 5.42
CA GLY A 237 -9.41 -11.01 4.80
C GLY A 237 -9.90 -11.99 3.73
N LEU A 238 -8.98 -12.49 2.88
CA LEU A 238 -9.25 -13.42 1.77
C LEU A 238 -9.96 -14.70 2.19
N TYR A 239 -9.74 -15.15 3.43
CA TYR A 239 -10.19 -16.44 3.97
C TYR A 239 -11.22 -16.32 5.11
N SER A 240 -11.65 -15.10 5.41
CA SER A 240 -12.52 -14.80 6.56
C SER A 240 -14.00 -15.12 6.33
N GLY A 241 -14.41 -15.36 5.07
CA GLY A 241 -15.82 -15.47 4.68
C GLY A 241 -16.61 -14.17 4.80
N THR A 242 -15.94 -13.02 4.89
CA THR A 242 -16.58 -11.70 5.00
C THR A 242 -17.15 -11.21 3.66
N ASP A 243 -18.26 -10.48 3.73
CA ASP A 243 -18.82 -9.72 2.61
C ASP A 243 -18.28 -8.28 2.54
N GLN A 244 -17.43 -7.87 3.49
CA GLN A 244 -16.80 -6.55 3.50
C GLN A 244 -15.76 -6.45 2.40
N LEU A 245 -15.80 -5.34 1.64
CA LEU A 245 -14.75 -4.99 0.69
C LEU A 245 -13.40 -4.79 1.41
N PRO A 246 -12.25 -4.95 0.73
CA PRO A 246 -10.94 -4.89 1.38
C PRO A 246 -10.72 -3.58 2.16
N GLN A 247 -11.06 -2.44 1.55
CA GLN A 247 -11.01 -1.12 2.17
C GLN A 247 -11.93 -0.98 3.39
N GLN A 248 -13.12 -1.59 3.36
CA GLN A 248 -14.06 -1.59 4.48
C GLN A 248 -13.60 -2.52 5.60
N TYR A 249 -13.02 -3.67 5.24
CA TYR A 249 -12.43 -4.61 6.18
C TYR A 249 -11.27 -3.96 6.95
N PHE A 250 -10.36 -3.25 6.26
CA PHE A 250 -9.27 -2.50 6.89
C PHE A 250 -9.78 -1.41 7.84
N TYR A 251 -10.73 -0.61 7.35
CA TYR A 251 -11.39 0.43 8.15
C TYR A 251 -11.97 -0.13 9.46
N ASN A 252 -12.68 -1.26 9.38
CA ASN A 252 -13.31 -1.87 10.54
C ASN A 252 -12.32 -2.61 11.46
N TYR A 253 -11.30 -3.25 10.89
CA TYR A 253 -10.30 -4.00 11.63
C TYR A 253 -9.44 -3.08 12.50
N LEU A 254 -8.97 -1.97 11.93
CA LEU A 254 -8.12 -0.99 12.62
C LEU A 254 -8.95 -0.02 13.47
N GLY A 255 -10.20 0.21 13.06
CA GLY A 255 -11.05 1.26 13.57
C GLY A 255 -10.89 2.56 12.78
N ALA A 256 -12.01 3.26 12.65
CA ALA A 256 -12.17 4.48 11.87
C ALA A 256 -11.03 5.50 12.03
N ASP A 257 -10.73 5.91 13.26
CA ASP A 257 -9.75 6.96 13.53
C ASP A 257 -8.33 6.53 13.18
N VAL A 258 -7.98 5.26 13.46
CA VAL A 258 -6.65 4.73 13.17
C VAL A 258 -6.42 4.64 11.67
N PHE A 259 -7.37 4.07 10.93
CA PHE A 259 -7.20 3.92 9.49
C PHE A 259 -7.17 5.27 8.77
N ARG A 260 -8.00 6.23 9.20
CA ARG A 260 -7.97 7.60 8.67
C ARG A 260 -6.65 8.32 8.97
N ALA A 261 -6.09 8.14 10.17
CA ALA A 261 -4.79 8.69 10.53
C ALA A 261 -3.67 8.07 9.67
N GLN A 262 -3.64 6.75 9.54
CA GLN A 262 -2.65 6.04 8.71
C GLN A 262 -2.74 6.45 7.24
N PHE A 263 -3.94 6.64 6.69
CA PHE A 263 -4.10 7.15 5.33
C PHE A 263 -3.47 8.54 5.17
N MET A 264 -3.70 9.46 6.13
CA MET A 264 -3.13 10.81 6.05
C MET A 264 -1.62 10.84 6.23
N GLU A 265 -1.08 9.98 7.10
CA GLU A 265 0.37 9.82 7.26
C GLU A 265 0.99 9.27 5.97
N TRP A 266 0.42 8.19 5.42
CA TRP A 266 0.83 7.62 4.14
C TRP A 266 0.83 8.67 3.01
N ALA A 267 -0.27 9.41 2.84
CA ALA A 267 -0.37 10.47 1.83
C ALA A 267 0.71 11.54 2.02
N ALA A 268 1.02 11.90 3.27
CA ALA A 268 2.05 12.87 3.58
C ALA A 268 3.47 12.40 3.26
N HIS A 269 3.76 11.13 3.53
CA HIS A 269 5.04 10.50 3.21
C HIS A 269 5.23 10.33 1.70
N MET A 270 4.15 10.01 0.96
CA MET A 270 4.18 10.03 -0.51
C MET A 270 4.47 11.43 -1.05
N VAL A 271 3.73 12.45 -0.60
CA VAL A 271 3.94 13.86 -0.99
C VAL A 271 5.32 14.37 -0.56
N ASN A 272 5.91 13.83 0.51
CA ASN A 272 7.29 14.10 0.89
C ASN A 272 8.32 13.40 -0.01
N HIS A 273 7.94 13.07 -1.25
CA HIS A 273 8.79 12.40 -2.24
C HIS A 273 9.11 10.95 -1.85
N PHE A 274 8.07 10.23 -1.40
CA PHE A 274 8.16 8.83 -0.99
C PHE A 274 9.34 8.56 -0.06
N ASP A 275 9.47 9.36 1.00
CA ASP A 275 10.65 9.39 1.88
C ASP A 275 10.94 8.10 2.68
N PHE A 276 10.07 7.10 2.55
CA PHE A 276 10.24 5.74 3.06
C PHE A 276 10.77 4.75 2.02
N LEU A 277 10.89 5.17 0.75
CA LEU A 277 11.52 4.41 -0.32
C LEU A 277 12.98 4.81 -0.50
N THR A 278 13.75 3.93 -1.15
CA THR A 278 15.14 4.26 -1.50
C THR A 278 15.18 5.31 -2.61
N PRO A 279 16.21 6.17 -2.68
CA PRO A 279 16.36 7.13 -3.77
C PRO A 279 16.38 6.49 -5.17
N GLU A 280 16.89 5.26 -5.28
CA GLU A 280 16.91 4.52 -6.55
C GLU A 280 15.49 4.12 -6.98
N GLN A 281 14.66 3.65 -6.06
CA GLN A 281 13.26 3.34 -6.35
C GLN A 281 12.52 4.60 -6.79
N VAL A 282 12.62 5.69 -6.03
CA VAL A 282 11.96 6.97 -6.37
C VAL A 282 12.37 7.45 -7.76
N ALA A 283 13.67 7.40 -8.10
CA ALA A 283 14.14 7.77 -9.42
C ALA A 283 13.55 6.89 -10.54
N VAL A 284 13.31 5.59 -10.29
CA VAL A 284 12.65 4.71 -11.25
C VAL A 284 11.18 5.10 -11.44
N LEU A 285 10.45 5.46 -10.38
CA LEU A 285 9.06 5.90 -10.46
C LEU A 285 8.92 7.16 -11.33
N GLU A 286 9.78 8.14 -11.09
CA GLU A 286 9.80 9.39 -11.86
C GLU A 286 10.15 9.14 -13.34
N ASN A 287 11.12 8.27 -13.62
CA ASN A 287 11.48 7.92 -14.99
C ASN A 287 10.32 7.25 -15.72
N GLU A 288 9.64 6.30 -15.07
CA GLU A 288 8.49 5.63 -15.66
C GLU A 288 7.35 6.60 -15.96
N TRP A 289 7.03 7.50 -15.04
CA TRP A 289 6.05 8.56 -15.29
C TRP A 289 6.45 9.41 -16.49
N ASN A 290 7.70 9.86 -16.55
CA ASN A 290 8.20 10.69 -17.65
C ASN A 290 8.18 9.95 -19.01
N ASP A 291 8.32 8.62 -19.01
CA ASP A 291 8.34 7.80 -20.21
C ASP A 291 6.93 7.52 -20.76
N TYR A 292 5.93 7.34 -19.89
CA TYR A 292 4.61 6.82 -20.29
C TYR A 292 3.41 7.72 -20.00
N ALA A 293 3.46 8.58 -18.99
CA ALA A 293 2.30 9.37 -18.57
C ALA A 293 1.99 10.50 -19.56
N ASP A 294 0.69 10.83 -19.68
CA ASP A 294 0.27 12.06 -20.35
C ASP A 294 0.47 13.27 -19.41
N PRO A 295 1.39 14.22 -19.72
CA PRO A 295 1.64 15.38 -18.87
C PRO A 295 0.44 16.34 -18.76
N ALA A 296 -0.55 16.25 -19.66
CA ALA A 296 -1.76 17.06 -19.58
C ALA A 296 -2.70 16.59 -18.46
N ASP A 297 -2.48 15.39 -17.92
CA ASP A 297 -3.25 14.78 -16.86
C ASP A 297 -2.37 14.55 -15.61
N ASP A 298 -1.57 15.58 -15.29
CA ASP A 298 -0.82 15.71 -14.04
C ASP A 298 -1.58 16.69 -13.12
N ASN A 299 -1.98 16.21 -11.94
CA ASN A 299 -2.75 16.91 -10.94
C ASN A 299 -2.07 16.88 -9.57
N GLU A 300 -0.72 16.80 -9.54
CA GLU A 300 0.05 16.72 -8.28
C GLU A 300 -0.29 17.86 -7.31
N PHE A 301 -0.45 19.08 -7.84
CA PHE A 301 -0.76 20.27 -7.05
C PHE A 301 -1.98 20.99 -7.58
N ILE A 302 -2.97 21.19 -6.69
CA ILE A 302 -4.13 22.04 -6.98
C ILE A 302 -3.75 23.53 -6.97
N GLY A 303 -2.74 23.90 -6.19
CA GLY A 303 -2.20 25.25 -6.15
C GLY A 303 -0.75 25.28 -5.70
N VAL A 304 0.02 26.20 -6.29
CA VAL A 304 1.41 26.47 -5.94
C VAL A 304 1.53 27.96 -5.58
N TYR A 305 2.11 28.24 -4.42
CA TYR A 305 2.23 29.59 -3.87
C TYR A 305 3.70 29.93 -3.57
N GLU A 306 4.11 31.15 -3.89
CA GLU A 306 5.48 31.62 -3.72
C GLU A 306 5.50 32.73 -2.67
N ASN A 307 5.94 32.42 -1.46
CA ASN A 307 6.00 33.36 -0.35
C ASN A 307 4.68 34.10 -0.06
N GLU A 308 3.55 33.46 -0.32
CA GLU A 308 2.23 34.03 -0.15
C GLU A 308 1.20 32.98 0.27
N GLY A 309 0.02 33.45 0.70
CA GLY A 309 -1.14 32.61 0.96
C GLY A 309 -2.03 32.45 -0.26
N SER A 310 -3.16 31.78 -0.11
CA SER A 310 -4.12 31.49 -1.19
C SER A 310 -4.92 32.72 -1.69
N GLY A 311 -4.71 33.90 -1.11
CA GLY A 311 -5.46 35.12 -1.47
C GLY A 311 -6.91 35.14 -0.98
N GLY A 312 -7.30 34.23 -0.08
CA GLY A 312 -8.65 34.05 0.43
C GLY A 312 -9.08 32.58 0.41
N TRP A 313 -10.38 32.34 0.62
CA TRP A 313 -10.95 31.00 0.48
C TRP A 313 -10.90 30.54 -0.98
N TYR A 314 -10.35 29.36 -1.21
CA TYR A 314 -10.25 28.70 -2.51
C TYR A 314 -11.00 27.38 -2.48
N ARG A 315 -11.84 27.13 -3.50
CA ARG A 315 -12.55 25.87 -3.74
C ARG A 315 -11.95 25.23 -5.00
N PRO A 316 -11.45 23.98 -4.95
CA PRO A 316 -11.09 23.26 -6.17
C PRO A 316 -12.26 23.18 -7.15
N GLY A 317 -11.96 23.23 -8.46
CA GLY A 317 -12.95 22.99 -9.50
C GLY A 317 -13.31 21.50 -9.62
N ASP A 318 -14.25 21.18 -10.51
CA ASP A 318 -14.77 19.81 -10.68
C ASP A 318 -13.69 18.78 -11.03
N ASP A 319 -12.67 19.17 -11.79
CA ASP A 319 -11.55 18.28 -12.18
C ASP A 319 -10.56 18.02 -11.03
N GLY A 320 -10.56 18.89 -10.03
CA GLY A 320 -9.66 18.86 -8.88
C GLY A 320 -10.37 18.64 -7.55
N VAL A 321 -11.67 18.31 -7.54
CA VAL A 321 -12.40 18.00 -6.31
C VAL A 321 -12.08 16.58 -5.86
N THR A 322 -11.98 16.36 -4.54
CA THR A 322 -11.71 15.02 -4.00
C THR A 322 -12.90 14.08 -4.17
N ARG A 323 -12.57 12.80 -4.20
CA ARG A 323 -13.50 11.66 -4.11
C ARG A 323 -13.35 11.00 -2.75
N ALA A 324 -14.13 9.96 -2.48
CA ALA A 324 -13.96 9.17 -1.26
C ALA A 324 -12.56 8.53 -1.23
N TRP A 325 -11.89 8.62 -0.08
CA TRP A 325 -10.53 8.10 0.12
C TRP A 325 -9.54 8.65 -0.90
N SER A 326 -9.54 9.96 -1.06
CA SER A 326 -8.59 10.67 -1.93
C SER A 326 -8.07 11.93 -1.23
N PHE A 327 -7.04 12.56 -1.80
CA PHE A 327 -6.47 13.77 -1.24
C PHE A 327 -6.06 14.77 -2.31
N ASN A 328 -5.92 16.02 -1.90
CA ASN A 328 -5.37 17.09 -2.73
C ASN A 328 -4.17 17.70 -2.04
N THR A 329 -3.25 18.22 -2.83
CA THR A 329 -2.01 18.81 -2.33
C THR A 329 -1.85 20.24 -2.84
N TYR A 330 -1.40 21.12 -1.95
CA TYR A 330 -1.04 22.49 -2.25
C TYR A 330 0.40 22.74 -1.83
N LYS A 331 1.19 23.31 -2.73
CA LYS A 331 2.61 23.56 -2.51
C LYS A 331 2.85 25.02 -2.18
N ILE A 332 3.70 25.27 -1.19
CA ILE A 332 4.18 26.61 -0.85
C ILE A 332 5.71 26.57 -0.87
N GLN A 333 6.30 27.50 -1.61
CA GLN A 333 7.72 27.81 -1.52
C GLN A 333 7.89 28.98 -0.54
N ASN A 334 8.74 28.80 0.46
CA ASN A 334 8.97 29.80 1.49
C ASN A 334 10.46 30.16 1.59
N SER A 335 10.73 31.46 1.73
CA SER A 335 12.07 31.99 1.98
C SER A 335 12.09 32.99 3.14
N ASP A 336 10.97 33.15 3.85
CA ASP A 336 10.78 34.18 4.86
C ASP A 336 10.57 33.59 6.25
N SER A 337 10.94 34.36 7.28
CA SER A 337 10.43 34.15 8.64
C SER A 337 8.99 34.66 8.71
N CYS A 338 8.03 33.75 8.82
CA CYS A 338 6.61 34.08 8.78
C CYS A 338 5.77 33.10 9.62
N LEU A 339 4.51 33.43 9.83
CA LEU A 339 3.50 32.51 10.33
C LEU A 339 2.58 32.16 9.16
N TYR A 340 2.44 30.87 8.85
CA TYR A 340 1.39 30.40 7.96
C TYR A 340 0.26 29.82 8.79
N ARG A 341 -0.97 30.18 8.42
CA ARG A 341 -2.19 29.61 8.95
C ARG A 341 -2.91 28.86 7.83
N PHE A 342 -3.22 27.60 8.08
CA PHE A 342 -3.90 26.67 7.19
C PHE A 342 -5.30 26.42 7.73
N GLU A 343 -6.29 26.59 6.89
CA GLU A 343 -7.70 26.43 7.24
C GLU A 343 -8.40 25.55 6.22
N LEU A 344 -9.32 24.73 6.71
CA LEU A 344 -10.14 23.82 5.93
C LEU A 344 -11.59 24.00 6.34
N LYS A 345 -12.48 24.02 5.35
CA LYS A 345 -13.93 23.98 5.52
C LYS A 345 -14.56 23.15 4.42
N ALA A 346 -15.08 21.98 4.76
CA ALA A 346 -15.78 21.12 3.82
C ALA A 346 -17.30 21.32 3.81
N ASP A 347 -17.94 20.94 2.70
CA ASP A 347 -19.38 20.77 2.67
C ASP A 347 -19.77 19.58 3.56
N PRO A 348 -20.92 19.61 4.26
CA PRO A 348 -21.30 18.56 5.23
C PRO A 348 -21.61 17.21 4.59
N THR A 349 -21.89 17.18 3.28
CA THR A 349 -22.22 15.97 2.53
C THR A 349 -21.53 15.98 1.17
N GLY A 350 -21.20 14.81 0.64
CA GLY A 350 -20.77 14.66 -0.75
C GLY A 350 -21.91 14.88 -1.74
N SER A 351 -21.61 14.85 -3.03
CA SER A 351 -22.57 15.13 -4.13
C SER A 351 -23.77 14.18 -4.21
N LYS A 352 -23.72 13.03 -3.51
CA LYS A 352 -24.81 12.05 -3.41
C LYS A 352 -25.47 11.97 -2.03
N GLY A 353 -25.08 12.84 -1.09
CA GLY A 353 -25.74 13.01 0.20
C GLY A 353 -25.10 12.30 1.39
N ASP A 354 -24.09 11.44 1.19
CA ASP A 354 -23.33 10.83 2.29
C ASP A 354 -22.55 11.88 3.09
N ALA A 355 -22.41 11.64 4.39
CA ALA A 355 -21.68 12.51 5.27
C ALA A 355 -20.22 12.64 4.81
N SER A 356 -19.73 13.87 4.76
CA SER A 356 -18.32 14.11 4.48
C SER A 356 -17.48 13.93 5.74
N PHE A 357 -16.22 13.57 5.55
CA PHE A 357 -15.25 13.53 6.63
C PHE A 357 -13.89 13.91 6.08
N PHE A 358 -13.27 14.92 6.67
CA PHE A 358 -12.02 15.47 6.18
C PHE A 358 -10.94 15.46 7.25
N ARG A 359 -9.69 15.40 6.78
CA ARG A 359 -8.48 15.59 7.58
C ARG A 359 -7.49 16.43 6.78
N GLY A 360 -6.62 17.14 7.50
CA GLY A 360 -5.52 17.89 6.90
C GLY A 360 -4.17 17.46 7.46
N MET A 361 -3.13 17.61 6.66
CA MET A 361 -1.74 17.43 7.08
C MET A 361 -0.89 18.55 6.46
N VAL A 362 0.04 19.09 7.22
CA VAL A 362 1.06 20.02 6.72
C VAL A 362 2.43 19.37 6.81
N VAL A 363 3.13 19.29 5.68
CA VAL A 363 4.50 18.77 5.58
C VAL A 363 5.43 19.96 5.40
N VAL A 364 6.47 20.06 6.23
CA VAL A 364 7.46 21.14 6.17
C VAL A 364 8.85 20.53 5.95
N LYS A 365 9.43 20.75 4.76
CA LYS A 365 10.81 20.32 4.44
C LYS A 365 11.77 21.40 4.92
N ASN A 366 12.60 21.04 5.89
CA ASN A 366 13.66 21.91 6.41
C ASN A 366 15.05 21.40 6.00
N ALA A 367 15.87 22.28 5.42
CA ALA A 367 17.19 21.91 4.90
C ALA A 367 18.18 21.44 5.98
N SER A 368 18.01 21.88 7.23
CA SER A 368 18.94 21.59 8.34
C SER A 368 18.42 20.50 9.28
N LEU A 369 17.10 20.37 9.41
CA LEU A 369 16.45 19.57 10.45
C LEU A 369 15.69 18.37 9.90
N GLY A 370 15.57 18.24 8.58
CA GLY A 370 14.74 17.23 7.93
C GLY A 370 13.26 17.63 7.86
N THR A 371 12.45 16.74 7.30
CA THR A 371 11.01 16.96 7.14
C THR A 371 10.25 16.81 8.45
N GLN A 372 9.25 17.65 8.67
CA GLN A 372 8.31 17.59 9.79
C GLN A 372 6.88 17.47 9.29
N PHE A 373 6.06 16.72 10.03
CA PHE A 373 4.67 16.43 9.69
C PHE A 373 3.75 16.96 10.79
N TYR A 374 2.72 17.71 10.40
CA TYR A 374 1.80 18.35 11.31
C TYR A 374 0.36 18.01 10.93
N ALA A 375 -0.29 17.15 11.72
CA ALA A 375 -1.72 16.92 11.55
C ALA A 375 -2.50 18.22 11.80
N LEU A 376 -3.46 18.54 10.94
CA LEU A 376 -4.38 19.67 11.11
C LEU A 376 -5.36 19.35 12.25
N PRO A 377 -5.36 20.09 13.37
CA PRO A 377 -6.37 19.95 14.39
C PRO A 377 -7.76 20.21 13.81
N MET A 378 -8.63 19.21 13.90
CA MET A 378 -10.01 19.30 13.42
C MET A 378 -10.93 19.78 14.55
N ILE A 379 -11.78 20.74 14.25
CA ILE A 379 -12.86 21.25 15.12
C ILE A 379 -14.06 20.30 15.07
N ASN A 380 -14.34 19.79 13.87
CA ASN A 380 -15.36 18.78 13.57
C ASN A 380 -14.94 18.01 12.30
N ASP A 381 -15.82 17.20 11.73
CA ASP A 381 -15.50 16.37 10.56
C ASP A 381 -15.26 17.17 9.27
N GLN A 382 -15.56 18.47 9.25
CA GLN A 382 -15.46 19.35 8.07
C GLN A 382 -14.50 20.52 8.23
N GLU A 383 -14.22 20.95 9.46
CA GLU A 383 -13.49 22.19 9.75
C GLU A 383 -12.23 21.92 10.56
N GLY A 384 -11.12 22.53 10.15
CA GLY A 384 -9.83 22.40 10.83
C GLY A 384 -8.93 23.61 10.62
N LEU A 385 -8.00 23.81 11.54
CA LEU A 385 -7.09 24.95 11.53
C LEU A 385 -5.75 24.61 12.19
N LEU A 386 -4.65 25.03 11.56
CA LEU A 386 -3.29 24.94 12.11
C LEU A 386 -2.51 26.20 11.77
N SER A 387 -1.71 26.68 12.72
CA SER A 387 -0.73 27.74 12.49
C SER A 387 0.68 27.21 12.71
N VAL A 388 1.56 27.41 11.72
CA VAL A 388 2.96 26.96 11.75
C VAL A 388 3.88 28.15 11.56
N GLN A 389 4.79 28.36 12.51
CA GLN A 389 5.84 29.36 12.39
C GLN A 389 7.00 28.80 11.57
N LEU A 390 7.32 29.49 10.48
CA LEU A 390 8.35 29.06 9.54
C LEU A 390 9.53 30.03 9.53
N SER A 391 10.67 29.48 9.15
CA SER A 391 11.93 30.16 8.90
C SER A 391 12.31 30.04 7.42
N PRO A 392 13.31 30.80 6.93
CA PRO A 392 13.83 30.64 5.58
C PRO A 392 14.43 29.26 5.27
N GLU A 393 14.72 28.44 6.30
CA GLU A 393 15.21 27.06 6.10
C GLU A 393 14.07 26.06 5.85
N ASP A 394 12.83 26.44 6.18
CA ASP A 394 11.61 25.70 5.88
C ASP A 394 11.17 26.07 4.46
N SER A 395 11.82 25.48 3.46
CA SER A 395 11.78 25.97 2.08
C SER A 395 10.59 25.46 1.27
N GLU A 396 10.19 24.22 1.49
CA GLU A 396 9.02 23.63 0.83
C GLU A 396 8.00 23.17 1.86
N ILE A 397 6.75 23.59 1.66
CA ILE A 397 5.63 23.23 2.51
C ILE A 397 4.52 22.66 1.64
N TYR A 398 3.90 21.58 2.12
CA TYR A 398 2.76 20.96 1.48
C TYR A 398 1.58 20.99 2.44
N PHE A 399 0.45 21.53 1.99
CA PHE A 399 -0.81 21.36 2.69
C PHE A 399 -1.64 20.31 1.95
N ILE A 400 -1.93 19.22 2.65
CA ILE A 400 -2.64 18.06 2.14
C ILE A 400 -4.03 18.04 2.76
N VAL A 401 -5.06 17.93 1.92
CA VAL A 401 -6.46 17.84 2.33
C VAL A 401 -7.00 16.50 1.88
N GLY A 402 -7.31 15.61 2.82
CA GLY A 402 -7.85 14.27 2.56
C GLY A 402 -9.35 14.19 2.81
N SER A 403 -10.09 13.54 1.90
CA SER A 403 -11.49 13.17 2.06
C SER A 403 -11.62 11.69 2.40
N LEU A 404 -12.11 11.39 3.61
CA LEU A 404 -12.09 10.06 4.23
C LEU A 404 -13.48 9.61 4.74
N PRO A 405 -14.55 9.74 3.92
CA PRO A 405 -15.90 9.37 4.31
C PRO A 405 -16.05 7.85 4.48
N GLU A 406 -17.13 7.41 5.11
CA GLU A 406 -17.51 5.99 5.18
C GLU A 406 -18.21 5.54 3.89
N VAL A 407 -17.54 5.78 2.75
CA VAL A 407 -17.98 5.38 1.40
C VAL A 407 -16.87 4.52 0.79
N PHE A 408 -17.22 3.31 0.38
CA PHE A 408 -16.25 2.28 -0.06
C PHE A 408 -16.48 1.75 -1.48
N GLU A 409 -17.57 2.14 -2.15
CA GLU A 409 -17.99 1.64 -3.49
C GLU A 409 -18.23 2.78 -4.49
N ASP A 410 -18.74 3.94 -4.03
CA ASP A 410 -19.14 5.02 -4.93
C ASP A 410 -17.97 5.90 -5.37
N VAL A 411 -17.18 5.37 -6.30
CA VAL A 411 -16.01 6.04 -6.89
C VAL A 411 -16.37 7.35 -7.61
N ALA A 412 -17.63 7.54 -8.01
CA ALA A 412 -18.10 8.73 -8.71
C ALA A 412 -18.39 9.91 -7.77
N GLN A 413 -18.64 9.64 -6.49
CA GLN A 413 -19.05 10.65 -5.53
C GLN A 413 -17.93 11.63 -5.20
N THR A 414 -18.25 12.92 -5.30
CA THR A 414 -17.34 14.02 -4.99
C THR A 414 -17.60 14.60 -3.61
N PHE A 415 -16.55 15.07 -2.95
CA PHE A 415 -16.59 15.69 -1.64
C PHE A 415 -15.92 17.06 -1.72
N SER A 416 -16.74 18.11 -1.74
CA SER A 416 -16.26 19.48 -1.93
C SER A 416 -15.75 20.10 -0.64
N TYR A 417 -14.72 20.95 -0.77
CA TYR A 417 -14.18 21.73 0.33
C TYR A 417 -13.64 23.09 -0.14
N GLU A 418 -13.48 24.00 0.81
CA GLU A 418 -12.74 25.24 0.68
C GLU A 418 -11.53 25.20 1.61
N MET A 419 -10.42 25.78 1.17
CA MET A 419 -9.23 25.96 1.99
C MET A 419 -8.79 27.42 1.97
N GLN A 420 -8.07 27.82 2.99
CA GLN A 420 -7.40 29.11 3.03
C GLN A 420 -6.01 28.95 3.64
N ILE A 421 -5.01 29.50 2.94
CA ILE A 421 -3.65 29.67 3.45
C ILE A 421 -3.45 31.16 3.67
N THR A 422 -3.11 31.57 4.89
CA THR A 422 -2.80 32.95 5.20
C THR A 422 -1.36 33.06 5.66
N LYS A 423 -0.59 33.93 5.01
CA LYS A 423 0.75 34.32 5.45
C LYS A 423 0.67 35.59 6.28
N GLU A 424 1.23 35.54 7.48
CA GLU A 424 1.38 36.69 8.37
C GLU A 424 2.88 36.93 8.62
N ALA A 425 3.28 38.20 8.68
CA ALA A 425 4.63 38.54 9.12
C ALA A 425 4.81 38.09 10.58
N VAL A 426 5.97 37.53 10.94
CA VAL A 426 6.29 37.37 12.36
C VAL A 426 6.40 38.77 12.94
N ILE A 427 5.37 39.20 13.68
CA ILE A 427 5.46 40.44 14.45
C ILE A 427 6.52 40.19 15.52
N SER A 428 7.71 40.76 15.32
CA SER A 428 8.72 40.86 16.36
C SER A 428 8.27 41.91 17.38
N ASP A 429 7.18 41.66 18.11
CA ASP A 429 6.80 42.56 19.19
C ASP A 429 7.60 42.19 20.43
N THR A 430 8.69 42.92 20.60
CA THR A 430 9.04 43.47 21.90
C THR A 430 7.77 43.92 22.62
N ALA A 431 7.38 43.14 23.63
CA ALA A 431 6.46 43.52 24.72
C ALA A 431 5.09 44.09 24.28
N GLU A 432 4.10 43.22 24.13
CA GLU A 432 2.72 43.34 24.68
C GLU A 432 1.74 42.55 23.82
N HIS A 433 1.52 41.27 24.15
CA HIS A 433 0.23 40.56 24.18
C HIS A 433 0.45 39.04 24.39
N GLN A 434 1.19 38.67 25.44
CA GLN A 434 1.01 37.34 26.03
C GLN A 434 -0.27 37.38 26.86
N LYS A 435 -1.42 37.12 26.24
CA LYS A 435 -2.43 36.37 26.99
C LYS A 435 -1.81 34.99 27.20
N ALA A 436 -1.61 34.62 28.46
CA ALA A 436 -1.15 33.29 28.84
C ALA A 436 -2.18 32.27 28.38
N SER A 437 -2.04 31.79 27.15
CA SER A 437 -2.70 30.60 26.63
C SER A 437 -2.16 29.41 27.41
N GLY A 438 -3.04 28.59 27.99
CA GLY A 438 -2.62 27.40 28.74
C GLY A 438 -1.86 26.43 27.84
N VAL A 439 -0.88 25.71 28.39
CA VAL A 439 -0.23 24.61 27.66
C VAL A 439 -1.17 23.40 27.70
N VAL A 440 -1.65 22.97 26.54
CA VAL A 440 -2.51 21.79 26.36
C VAL A 440 -1.68 20.51 26.44
N GLY A 441 -0.48 20.52 25.85
CA GLY A 441 0.39 19.35 25.81
C GLY A 441 1.79 19.68 25.36
N ARG A 442 2.73 18.78 25.67
CA ARG A 442 4.11 18.83 25.21
C ARG A 442 4.43 17.50 24.56
N PHE A 443 5.03 17.53 23.39
CA PHE A 443 5.35 16.34 22.61
C PHE A 443 6.81 16.38 22.14
N ASN A 444 7.46 15.24 21.95
CA ASN A 444 8.72 15.21 21.22
C ASN A 444 8.46 15.30 19.70
N VAL A 445 9.52 15.29 18.90
CA VAL A 445 9.44 15.34 17.43
C VAL A 445 8.71 14.15 16.80
N PHE A 446 8.46 13.09 17.57
CA PHE A 446 7.69 11.91 17.16
C PHE A 446 6.23 11.94 17.66
N GLY A 447 5.75 13.08 18.15
CA GLY A 447 4.37 13.23 18.65
C GLY A 447 4.10 12.54 19.99
N GLN A 448 5.14 12.02 20.66
CA GLN A 448 4.97 11.32 21.95
C GLN A 448 4.90 12.35 23.10
N PRO A 449 3.98 12.21 24.07
CA PRO A 449 3.89 13.15 25.19
C PRO A 449 5.19 13.19 26.00
N VAL A 450 5.67 14.39 26.32
CA VAL A 450 6.88 14.60 27.11
C VAL A 450 6.64 15.56 28.27
N ARG A 451 7.53 15.50 29.27
CA ARG A 451 7.51 16.44 30.40
C ARG A 451 8.16 17.77 30.01
N GLU A 452 7.88 18.80 30.79
CA GLU A 452 8.48 20.13 30.58
C GLU A 452 10.01 20.12 30.64
N ASP A 453 10.60 19.23 31.42
CA ASP A 453 12.05 19.05 31.57
C ASP A 453 12.67 18.07 30.57
N TYR A 454 11.92 17.62 29.56
CA TYR A 454 12.44 16.71 28.54
C TYR A 454 13.63 17.32 27.80
N GLU A 455 14.78 16.65 27.90
CA GLU A 455 16.00 17.01 27.18
C GLU A 455 15.85 16.66 25.70
N GLY A 456 15.79 17.69 24.86
CA GLY A 456 15.51 17.54 23.44
C GLY A 456 14.58 18.63 22.92
N VAL A 457 14.09 18.42 21.69
CA VAL A 457 13.10 19.30 21.06
C VAL A 457 11.72 18.94 21.59
N GLN A 458 11.01 19.94 22.09
CA GLN A 458 9.63 19.88 22.52
C GLN A 458 8.76 20.69 21.56
N LEU A 459 7.62 20.13 21.18
CA LEU A 459 6.49 20.80 20.55
C LEU A 459 5.46 21.10 21.65
N ILE A 460 5.24 22.37 21.94
CA ILE A 460 4.33 22.85 22.99
C ILE A 460 3.03 23.29 22.30
N LEU A 461 1.96 22.55 22.52
CA LEU A 461 0.62 22.91 22.04
C LEU A 461 -0.06 23.82 23.07
N TYR A 462 -0.57 24.95 22.61
CA TYR A 462 -1.29 25.92 23.42
C TYR A 462 -2.81 25.86 23.17
N GLU A 463 -3.60 26.35 24.12
CA GLU A 463 -5.08 26.35 24.05
C GLU A 463 -5.65 27.14 22.86
N ASP A 464 -4.89 28.09 22.33
CA ASP A 464 -5.20 28.87 21.14
C ASP A 464 -4.78 28.19 19.82
N GLY A 465 -4.38 26.91 19.88
CA GLY A 465 -3.99 26.12 18.72
C GLY A 465 -2.57 26.41 18.21
N ARG A 466 -1.87 27.35 18.83
CA ARG A 466 -0.47 27.64 18.52
C ARG A 466 0.41 26.46 18.95
N VAL A 467 1.37 26.09 18.11
CA VAL A 467 2.44 25.17 18.46
C VAL A 467 3.74 25.94 18.52
N GLU A 468 4.43 25.90 19.67
CA GLU A 468 5.77 26.46 19.82
C GLU A 468 6.79 25.34 19.90
N ARG A 469 7.89 25.52 19.17
CA ARG A 469 9.03 24.64 19.27
C ARG A 469 10.02 25.19 20.29
N ARG A 470 10.34 24.39 21.31
CA ARG A 470 11.31 24.74 22.36
C ARG A 470 12.35 23.64 22.49
N MET A 471 13.63 24.00 22.51
CA MET A 471 14.71 23.06 22.80
C MET A 471 15.18 23.26 24.25
N ASN A 472 15.09 22.20 25.06
CA ASN A 472 15.71 22.20 26.37
C ASN A 472 17.05 21.46 26.27
N ARG A 473 18.14 22.19 26.48
CA ARG A 473 19.51 21.65 26.57
C ARG A 473 20.10 22.04 27.91
N GLU A 474 20.59 21.06 28.69
CA GLU A 474 21.68 21.33 29.61
C GLU A 474 22.97 21.46 28.78
N TRP A 475 23.47 22.69 28.68
CA TRP A 475 24.88 22.92 28.41
C TRP A 475 25.63 22.57 29.71
N TYR A 476 26.33 21.44 29.74
CA TYR A 476 27.49 21.30 30.62
C TYR A 476 28.76 21.68 29.82
N PRO A 477 29.69 22.44 30.43
CA PRO A 477 30.69 23.27 29.75
C PRO A 477 31.77 22.52 29.00
#